data_AF-A0A7X0ATE0-F1
#
_entry.id   AF-A0A7X0ATE0-F1
#
_cell.length_a   1.000
_cell.length_b   1.000
_cell.length_c   1.000
_cell.angle_alpha   90.00
_cell.angle_beta   90.00
_cell.angle_gamma   90.00
#
_symmetry.space_group_name_H-M   'P 1'
#
loop_
_entity.id
_entity.type
_entity.pdbx_description
1 polymer ?
#
loop_
_entity_poly.entity_id
_entity_poly.type
_entity_poly.pdbx_seq_one_letter_code
_entity_poly.pdbx_strand_id
1 'polypeptide(L)' 'MPAIDYSNLTPAEKLALIGEIWDSIEADAVPLTRAQAAEIERRLETLDEDIKHGIDADALEAELDRRFP' A
#
# COMPACT_ATOMS: atom_id res chain seq x y z
N MET A 1 25.60 0.09 4.75
CA MET A 1 25.01 -1.02 5.53
C MET A 1 25.20 -2.30 4.73
N PRO A 2 25.49 -3.45 5.34
CA PRO A 2 25.51 -4.72 4.62
C PRO A 2 24.11 -5.00 4.07
N ALA A 3 24.02 -5.44 2.82
CA ALA A 3 22.76 -5.87 2.22
C ALA A 3 22.34 -7.20 2.84
N ILE A 4 21.05 -7.34 3.18
CA ILE A 4 20.48 -8.62 3.55
C ILE A 4 20.45 -9.49 2.29
N ASP A 5 21.12 -10.64 2.29
CA ASP A 5 21.03 -11.61 1.20
C ASP A 5 19.84 -12.54 1.42
N TYR A 6 18.82 -12.37 0.59
CA TYR A 6 17.58 -13.16 0.57
C TYR A 6 17.47 -14.03 -0.70
N SER A 7 18.57 -14.19 -1.46
CA SER A 7 18.59 -14.93 -2.73
C SER A 7 18.22 -16.41 -2.56
N ASN A 8 18.48 -16.99 -1.39
CA ASN A 8 18.19 -18.37 -1.06
C ASN A 8 16.70 -18.63 -0.69
N LEU A 9 15.90 -17.58 -0.53
CA LEU A 9 14.48 -17.73 -0.21
C LEU A 9 13.67 -18.08 -1.47
N THR A 10 12.70 -18.97 -1.29
CA THR A 10 11.63 -19.17 -2.27
C THR A 10 10.74 -17.92 -2.37
N PRO A 11 9.94 -17.75 -3.44
CA PRO A 11 9.00 -16.64 -3.54
C PRO A 11 8.03 -16.54 -2.35
N ALA A 12 7.55 -17.68 -1.84
CA ALA A 12 6.65 -17.71 -0.68
C ALA A 12 7.35 -17.21 0.60
N GLU A 13 8.58 -17.65 0.85
CA GLU A 13 9.37 -17.19 2.01
C GLU A 13 9.73 -15.71 1.91
N LYS A 14 9.95 -15.18 0.69
CA LYS A 14 10.13 -13.74 0.50
C LYS A 14 8.89 -12.95 0.89
N LEU A 15 7.71 -13.42 0.50
CA LEU A 15 6.45 -12.78 0.88
C LEU A 15 6.22 -12.82 2.40
N ALA A 16 6.52 -13.96 3.04
CA ALA A 16 6.46 -14.09 4.49
C ALA A 16 7.40 -13.10 5.18
N LEU A 17 8.66 -13.02 4.73
CA LEU A 17 9.64 -12.07 5.24
C LEU A 17 9.21 -10.61 5.05
N ILE A 18 8.62 -10.25 3.91
CA ILE A 18 8.06 -8.91 3.67
C ILE A 18 6.96 -8.61 4.70
N GLY A 19 6.08 -9.57 4.98
CA GLY A 19 5.05 -9.43 6.01
C GLY A 19 5.64 -9.22 7.40
N GLU A 20 6.60 -10.05 7.81
CA GLU A 20 7.27 -9.91 9.11
C GLU A 20 7.99 -8.56 9.27
N ILE A 21 8.67 -8.11 8.21
CA ILE A 21 9.32 -6.79 8.22
C ILE A 21 8.27 -5.70 8.34
N TRP A 22 7.16 -5.80 7.60
CA TRP A 22 6.09 -4.82 7.65
C TRP A 22 5.48 -4.70 9.05
N ASP A 23 5.20 -5.83 9.69
CA ASP A 23 4.66 -5.88 11.04
C ASP A 23 5.66 -5.39 12.11
N SER A 24 6.95 -5.39 11.80
CA SER A 24 8.00 -4.89 12.70
C SER A 24 8.19 -3.37 12.66
N ILE A 25 7.55 -2.67 11.71
CA ILE A 25 7.65 -1.21 11.59
C ILE A 25 6.62 -0.56 12.52
N GLU A 26 7.11 0.08 13.58
CA GLU A 26 6.27 0.89 14.46
C GLU A 26 5.68 2.11 13.73
N ALA A 27 4.44 2.48 14.06
CA ALA A 27 3.73 3.56 13.38
C ALA A 27 4.44 4.92 13.49
N ASP A 28 5.18 5.15 14.57
CA ASP A 28 5.94 6.37 14.82
C ASP A 28 7.31 6.40 14.12
N ALA A 29 7.78 5.26 13.61
CA ALA A 29 9.03 5.18 12.84
C ALA A 29 8.94 5.88 11.48
N VAL A 30 7.73 6.14 10.99
CA VAL A 30 7.46 6.88 9.75
C VAL A 30 6.59 8.10 10.05
N PRO A 31 7.16 9.16 10.66
CA PRO A 31 6.39 10.33 11.04
C PRO A 31 5.85 11.05 9.79
N LEU A 32 4.56 11.34 9.81
CA LEU A 32 3.92 12.12 8.76
C LEU A 32 4.31 13.59 8.85
N THR A 33 4.53 14.22 7.70
CA THR A 33 4.53 15.68 7.63
C THR A 33 3.14 16.20 8.00
N ARG A 34 3.07 17.45 8.50
CA ARG A 34 1.79 18.10 8.80
C ARG A 34 0.83 18.10 7.60
N ALA A 35 1.36 18.29 6.39
CA ALA A 35 0.56 18.28 5.17
C ALA A 35 -0.02 16.89 4.86
N GLN A 36 0.77 15.83 5.06
CA GLN A 36 0.29 14.45 4.88
C GLN A 36 -0.77 14.07 5.92
N ALA A 37 -0.56 14.43 7.19
CA ALA A 37 -1.52 14.16 8.25
C ALA A 37 -2.87 14.85 7.98
N ALA A 38 -2.84 16.14 7.60
CA ALA A 38 -4.05 16.90 7.26
C ALA A 38 -4.79 16.32 6.04
N GLU A 39 -4.06 15.83 5.03
CA GLU A 39 -4.69 15.21 3.87
C GLU A 39 -5.33 13.86 4.21
N ILE A 40 -4.70 13.06 5.07
CA ILE A 40 -5.30 11.80 5.53
C ILE A 40 -6.57 12.08 6.33
N GLU A 41 -6.52 13.03 7.27
CA GLU A 41 -7.69 13.45 8.04
C GLU A 41 -8.84 13.88 7.13
N ARG A 42 -8.57 14.76 6.16
CA ARG A 42 -9.57 15.20 5.17
C ARG A 42 -10.20 14.03 4.39
N ARG A 43 -9.42 13.01 4.02
CA ARG A 43 -9.95 11.82 3.30
C ARG A 43 -10.75 10.89 4.20
N LEU A 44 -10.36 10.77 5.47
CA LEU A 44 -11.12 9.97 6.43
C LEU A 44 -12.48 10.61 6.71
N GLU A 45 -12.58 11.94 6.73
CA GLU A 45 -13.85 12.65 6.88
C GLU A 45 -14.82 12.39 5.72
N THR A 46 -14.33 12.18 4.50
CA THR A 46 -15.15 11.98 3.30
C THR A 46 -15.28 10.52 2.87
N LEU A 47 -14.62 9.59 3.56
CA LEU A 47 -14.46 8.19 3.12
C LEU A 47 -15.79 7.50 2.81
N ASP A 48 -16.80 7.67 3.66
CA ASP A 48 -18.12 7.03 3.50
C ASP A 48 -18.87 7.49 2.24
N GLU A 49 -18.65 8.73 1.81
CA GLU A 49 -19.22 9.25 0.56
C GLU A 49 -18.32 8.88 -0.62
N ASP A 50 -17.00 9.02 -0.47
CA ASP A 50 -16.03 8.72 -1.52
C ASP A 50 -16.10 7.25 -1.98
N ILE A 51 -16.32 6.31 -1.06
CA ILE A 51 -16.39 4.88 -1.39
C ILE A 51 -17.56 4.53 -2.30
N LYS A 52 -18.63 5.34 -2.31
CA LYS A 52 -19.78 5.15 -3.22
C LYS A 52 -19.42 5.45 -4.67
N HIS A 53 -18.32 6.15 -4.92
CA HIS A 53 -17.77 6.41 -6.24
C HIS A 53 -16.73 5.36 -6.66
N GLY A 54 -16.41 4.40 -5.78
CA GLY A 54 -15.52 3.29 -6.11
C GLY A 54 -16.08 2.42 -7.23
N ILE A 55 -15.18 1.89 -8.06
CA ILE A 55 -15.51 0.86 -9.05
C ILE A 55 -14.87 -0.46 -8.63
N ASP A 56 -15.38 -1.54 -9.18
CA ASP A 56 -14.80 -2.86 -9.00
C ASP A 56 -13.36 -2.91 -9.55
N ALA A 57 -12.48 -3.62 -8.85
CA ALA A 57 -11.06 -3.68 -9.20
C ALA A 57 -10.82 -4.37 -10.55
N ASP A 58 -11.55 -5.46 -10.83
CA ASP A 58 -11.44 -6.18 -12.11
C ASP A 58 -11.97 -5.30 -13.25
N ALA A 59 -13.01 -4.50 -12.98
CA ALA A 59 -13.53 -3.53 -13.94
C ALA A 59 -12.53 -2.40 -14.24
N LEU A 60 -11.81 -1.90 -13.23
CA LEU A 60 -10.74 -0.92 -13.41
C LEU A 60 -9.60 -1.51 -14.24
N GLU A 61 -9.15 -2.72 -13.92
CA GLU A 61 -8.06 -3.40 -14.64
C GLU A 61 -8.41 -3.58 -16.12
N ALA A 62 -9.61 -4.08 -16.43
CA ALA A 62 -10.08 -4.21 -17.80
C ALA A 62 -10.18 -2.86 -18.54
N GLU A 63 -10.54 -1.78 -17.84
CA GLU A 63 -10.54 -0.43 -18.42
C GLU A 63 -9.12 0.05 -18.75
N LEU A 64 -8.17 -0.17 -17.84
CA LEU A 64 -6.77 0.23 -18.01
C LEU A 64 -6.11 -0.51 -19.17
N ASP A 65 -6.28 -1.83 -19.26
CA ASP A 65 -5.75 -2.65 -20.36
C ASP A 65 -6.28 -2.19 -21.72
N ARG A 66 -7.58 -1.85 -21.79
CA ARG A 66 -8.19 -1.32 -23.02
C ARG A 66 -7.63 0.05 -23.40
N ARG A 67 -7.28 0.87 -22.41
CA ARG A 67 -6.78 2.24 -22.63
C ARG A 67 -5.28 2.29 -22.92
N PHE A 68 -4.52 1.33 -22.39
CA PHE A 68 -3.07 1.22 -22.50
C PHE A 68 -2.65 -0.22 -22.84
N PRO A 69 -2.84 -0.65 -24.10
CA PRO A 69 -2.49 -2.01 -24.53
C PRO A 69 -0.97 -2.27 -24.57
#